data_AF-A0A661T9B8-F1
#
_entry.id   AF-A0A661T9B8-F1
#
_cell.length_a   1.000
_cell.length_b   1.000
_cell.length_c   1.000
_cell.angle_alpha   90.00
_cell.angle_beta   90.00
_cell.angle_gamma   90.00
#
_symmetry.space_group_name_H-M   'P 1'
#
loop_
_entity.id
_entity.type
_entity.pdbx_description
1 polymer ?
#
loop_
_entity_poly.entity_id
_entity_poly.type
_entity_poly.pdbx_seq_one_letter_code
_entity_poly.pdbx_strand_id
1 'polypeptide(L)' 'AEEVIKQLDSGGRVDIKRKVELKKSSEKVFEAIFAYSGRLYYRNLSDGRIEILVIGTKNSQVKDLSFLETL' A
#
# COMPACT_ATOMS: atom_id res chain seq x y z
N ALA A 1 -7.49 -8.45 4.86
CA ALA A 1 -7.32 -7.43 3.81
C ALA A 1 -8.64 -6.73 3.51
N GLU A 2 -9.75 -7.47 3.39
CA GLU A 2 -11.08 -6.96 3.06
C GLU A 2 -11.49 -5.68 3.80
N GLU A 3 -11.45 -5.65 5.13
CA GLU A 3 -11.85 -4.48 5.92
C GLU A 3 -11.06 -3.22 5.56
N VAL A 4 -9.74 -3.33 5.43
CA VAL A 4 -8.86 -2.22 5.04
C VAL A 4 -9.18 -1.76 3.62
N ILE A 5 -9.43 -2.68 2.69
CA ILE A 5 -9.81 -2.33 1.31
C ILE A 5 -11.15 -1.61 1.28
N LYS A 6 -12.14 -2.07 2.06
CA LYS A 6 -13.44 -1.41 2.18
C LYS A 6 -13.33 -0.02 2.80
N GLN A 7 -12.44 0.16 3.79
CA GLN A 7 -12.16 1.48 4.36
C GLN A 7 -11.49 2.41 3.34
N LEU A 8 -10.53 1.91 2.55
CA LEU A 8 -9.92 2.68 1.46
C LEU A 8 -10.99 3.11 0.43
N ASP A 9 -11.82 2.18 -0.03
CA ASP A 9 -12.86 2.43 -1.04
C ASP A 9 -13.92 3.43 -0.57
N SER A 10 -14.32 3.35 0.70
CA SER A 10 -15.29 4.28 1.30
C SER A 10 -14.71 5.65 1.68
N GLY A 11 -13.42 5.91 1.43
CA GLY A 11 -12.75 7.14 1.85
C GLY A 11 -12.57 7.25 3.37
N GLY A 12 -12.66 6.13 4.07
CA GLY A 12 -12.41 6.00 5.50
C GLY A 12 -10.95 6.23 5.87
N ARG A 13 -10.68 6.33 7.18
CA ARG A 13 -9.32 6.39 7.70
C ARG A 13 -8.75 4.98 7.82
N VAL A 14 -7.58 4.76 7.22
CA VAL A 14 -6.79 3.54 7.38
C VAL A 14 -5.52 3.88 8.14
N ASP A 15 -5.13 2.99 9.07
CA ASP A 15 -3.86 3.11 9.79
C ASP A 15 -2.68 2.87 8.83
N ILE A 16 -2.10 3.97 8.35
CA ILE A 16 -0.90 3.96 7.53
C ILE A 16 0.30 3.73 8.44
N LYS A 17 1.05 2.67 8.19
CA LYS A 17 2.31 2.40 8.90
C LYS A 17 3.39 3.41 8.51
N ARG A 18 3.52 3.66 7.21
CA ARG A 18 4.49 4.62 6.65
C ARG A 18 4.16 4.96 5.20
N LYS A 19 4.68 6.10 4.76
CA LYS A 19 4.89 6.39 3.34
C LYS A 19 6.16 5.68 2.87
N VAL A 20 6.08 4.98 1.75
CA VAL A 20 7.22 4.33 1.09
C VAL A 20 7.71 5.28 0.01
N GLU A 21 8.97 5.69 0.12
CA GLU A 21 9.62 6.53 -0.88
C GLU A 21 10.36 5.63 -1.87
N LEU A 22 9.94 5.67 -3.13
CA LEU A 22 10.56 4.91 -4.20
C LEU A 22 11.67 5.76 -4.83
N LYS A 23 12.85 5.17 -5.07
CA LYS A 23 14.00 5.92 -5.59
C LYS A 23 13.82 6.41 -7.03
N LYS A 24 13.01 5.70 -7.82
CA LYS A 24 12.83 5.94 -9.26
C LYS A 24 11.53 6.65 -9.62
N SER A 25 10.59 6.71 -8.68
CA SER A 25 9.26 7.28 -8.91
C SER A 25 8.94 8.29 -7.82
N SER A 26 8.42 9.46 -8.22
CA SER A 26 7.94 10.50 -7.29
C SER A 26 6.59 10.17 -6.68
N GLU A 27 6.02 9.01 -7.04
CA GLU A 27 4.72 8.59 -6.55
C GLU A 27 4.73 8.25 -5.07
N LYS A 28 3.64 8.63 -4.42
CA LYS A 28 3.44 8.41 -2.98
C LYS A 28 2.76 7.07 -2.78
N VAL A 29 3.57 6.04 -2.50
CA VAL A 29 3.07 4.74 -2.08
C VAL A 29 2.94 4.71 -0.56
N PHE A 30 1.85 4.14 -0.06
CA PHE A 30 1.57 3.99 1.36
C PHE A 30 1.54 2.52 1.74
N GLU A 31 2.14 2.18 2.89
CA GLU A 31 2.10 0.85 3.48
C GLU A 31 1.08 0.84 4.62
N ALA A 32 -0.01 0.08 4.46
CA ALA A 32 -0.96 -0.22 5.50
C ALA A 32 -0.75 -1.64 6.05
N ILE A 33 -1.06 -1.83 7.33
CA ILE A 33 -1.08 -3.15 7.96
C ILE A 33 -2.51 -3.61 8.03
N PHE A 34 -2.73 -4.91 7.80
CA PHE A 34 -4.00 -5.55 8.12
C PHE A 34 -3.72 -6.87 8.85
N ALA A 35 -4.67 -7.29 9.68
CA ALA A 35 -4.51 -8.46 10.54
C ALA A 35 -3.18 -8.38 11.34
N TYR A 36 -2.55 -9.51 11.63
CA TYR A 36 -1.34 -9.55 12.44
C TYR A 36 -0.06 -9.20 11.65
N SER A 37 0.07 -9.75 10.45
CA SER A 37 1.30 -9.64 9.65
C SER A 37 1.07 -9.21 8.21
N GLY A 38 -0.16 -8.85 7.83
CA GLY A 38 -0.48 -8.39 6.49
C GLY A 38 0.18 -7.06 6.15
N ARG A 39 0.49 -6.87 4.87
CA ARG A 39 0.99 -5.63 4.28
C ARG A 39 0.19 -5.33 3.03
N LEU A 40 -0.30 -4.10 2.92
CA LEU A 40 -1.01 -3.63 1.75
C LEU A 40 -0.32 -2.35 1.28
N TYR A 41 0.11 -2.35 0.03
CA TYR A 41 0.77 -1.22 -0.61
C TYR A 41 -0.18 -0.61 -1.62
N TYR A 42 -0.45 0.69 -1.48
CA TYR A 42 -1.39 1.39 -2.34
C TYR A 42 -0.93 2.81 -2.67
N ARG A 43 -1.45 3.38 -3.76
CA ARG A 43 -1.27 4.78 -4.13
C ARG A 43 -2.63 5.41 -4.44
N ASN A 44 -2.72 6.72 -4.23
CA ASN A 44 -3.88 7.50 -4.66
C ASN A 44 -3.63 7.96 -6.10
N LEU A 45 -4.60 7.72 -6.97
CA LEU A 45 -4.61 8.22 -8.34
C LEU A 45 -5.15 9.65 -8.38
N SER A 46 -4.85 10.36 -9.47
CA SER A 46 -5.26 11.77 -9.65
C SER A 46 -6.77 11.97 -9.76
N ASP A 47 -7.51 10.92 -10.12
CA ASP A 47 -8.97 10.92 -10.23
C ASP A 47 -9.68 10.51 -8.91
N GLY A 48 -8.93 10.40 -7.82
CA GLY A 48 -9.46 10.05 -6.50
C GLY A 48 -9.64 8.56 -6.27
N ARG A 49 -9.34 7.71 -7.25
CA ARG A 49 -9.32 6.26 -7.05
C ARG A 49 -8.07 5.82 -6.28
N ILE A 50 -8.18 4.65 -5.67
CA ILE A 50 -7.07 4.00 -4.99
C ILE A 50 -6.64 2.79 -5.81
N GLU A 51 -5.35 2.68 -6.05
CA GLU A 51 -4.76 1.52 -6.69
C GLU A 51 -3.97 0.70 -5.66
N ILE A 52 -4.31 -0.58 -5.55
CA ILE A 52 -3.58 -1.53 -4.72
C ILE A 52 -2.48 -2.14 -5.58
N LEU A 53 -1.24 -1.89 -5.21
CA LEU A 53 -0.06 -2.35 -5.95
C LEU A 53 0.34 -3.76 -5.53
N VAL A 54 0.35 -4.02 -4.22
CA VAL A 54 0.77 -5.30 -3.65
C VAL A 54 -0.02 -5.62 -2.39
N ILE A 55 -0.44 -6.87 -2.26
CA ILE A 55 -0.94 -7.45 -1.01
C ILE A 55 0.04 -8.55 -0.62
N GLY A 56 0.69 -8.37 0.51
CA GLY A 56 1.73 -9.27 1.00
C GLY A 56 1.64 -9.46 2.51
N THR A 57 2.77 -9.90 3.07
CA THR A 57 2.94 -10.12 4.49
C THR A 57 4.26 -9.50 4.96
N LYS A 58 4.49 -9.49 6.27
CA LYS A 58 5.78 -9.08 6.86
C LYS A 58 6.96 -9.84 6.21
N ASN A 59 6.78 -11.11 5.85
CA ASN A 59 7.85 -11.96 5.32
C ASN A 59 8.15 -11.68 3.83
N SER A 60 7.18 -11.16 3.07
CA SER A 60 7.37 -10.79 1.66
C SER A 60 7.86 -9.34 1.48
N GLN A 61 7.89 -8.54 2.55
CA GLN A 61 8.16 -7.10 2.49
C GLN A 61 9.39 -6.73 1.64
N VAL A 62 10.50 -7.45 1.77
CA VAL A 62 11.71 -7.14 0.98
C VAL A 62 11.45 -7.32 -0.51
N LYS A 63 10.81 -8.43 -0.90
CA LYS A 63 10.43 -8.72 -2.29
C LYS A 63 9.41 -7.71 -2.81
N ASP A 64 8.43 -7.37 -1.98
CA ASP A 64 7.36 -6.41 -2.33
C ASP A 64 7.95 -5.03 -2.60
N LEU A 65 8.85 -4.54 -1.73
CA LEU A 65 9.56 -3.27 -1.92
C LEU A 65 10.46 -3.30 -3.15
N SER A 66 11.18 -4.40 -3.40
CA SER A 66 11.98 -4.55 -4.62
C SER A 66 11.13 -4.52 -5.88
N PHE A 67 9.93 -5.10 -5.86
CA PHE A 67 8.98 -5.00 -6.98
C PHE A 67 8.50 -3.56 -7.16
N LEU A 68 8.14 -2.86 -6.08
CA LEU A 68 7.71 -1.46 -6.16
C LEU A 68 8.80 -0.53 -6.71
N GLU A 69 10.09 -0.81 -6.48
CA GLU A 69 11.21 -0.06 -7.09
C GLU A 69 11.34 -0.26 -8.62
N THR A 70 10.62 -1.23 -9.20
CA THR A 70 10.60 -1.49 -10.66
C THR A 70 9.43 -0.83 -11.39
N LEU A 71 8.46 -0.29 -10.65
CA LEU A 71 7.33 0.49 -11.18
C LEU A 71 7.75 1.93 -11.48
#